data_AF-A0A1F8WSU4-F1
#
_entry.id   AF-A0A1F8WSU4-F1
#
_cell.length_a   1.000
_cell.length_b   1.000
_cell.length_c   1.000
_cell.angle_alpha   90.00
_cell.angle_beta   90.00
_cell.angle_gamma   90.00
#
_symmetry.space_group_name_H-M   'P 1'
#
loop_
_entity.id
_entity.type
_entity.pdbx_description
1 polymer ?
#
loop_
_entity_poly.entity_id
_entity_poly.type
_entity_poly.pdbx_seq_one_letter_code
_entity_poly.pdbx_strand_id
1 'polypeptide(L)' 'MITENTTIEEVLTRYPKANDIFLKYGLDCSGCQIAEFESIGHACRVYGIRLEALLKELNEMVC' A
#
# COMPACT_ATOMS: atom_id res chain seq x y z
N MET A 1 -12.57 3.79 -2.50
CA MET A 1 -11.79 4.56 -1.53
C MET A 1 -10.95 3.57 -0.72
N ILE A 2 -9.64 3.77 -0.72
CA ILE A 2 -8.66 2.94 -0.01
C ILE A 2 -8.41 3.57 1.36
N THR A 3 -8.35 2.76 2.42
CA THR A 3 -8.16 3.22 3.80
C THR A 3 -6.98 2.51 4.46
N GLU A 4 -6.57 2.96 5.64
CA GLU A 4 -5.47 2.33 6.38
C GLU A 4 -5.74 0.87 6.77
N ASN A 5 -7.02 0.49 6.86
CA ASN A 5 -7.46 -0.87 7.19
C ASN A 5 -7.49 -1.79 5.96
N THR A 6 -7.41 -1.24 4.76
CA THR A 6 -7.34 -2.03 3.52
C THR A 6 -6.00 -2.76 3.48
N THR A 7 -6.01 -4.03 3.08
CA THR A 7 -4.78 -4.81 2.91
C THR A 7 -4.08 -4.44 1.61
N ILE A 8 -2.75 -4.62 1.60
CA ILE A 8 -1.95 -4.36 0.40
C ILE A 8 -2.37 -5.33 -0.73
N GLU A 9 -2.60 -6.60 -0.43
CA GLU A 9 -3.12 -7.60 -1.38
C GLU A 9 -4.44 -7.17 -2.01
N GLU A 10 -5.41 -6.65 -1.23
CA GLU A 10 -6.70 -6.24 -1.77
C GLU A 10 -6.53 -5.05 -2.74
N VAL A 11 -5.65 -4.10 -2.41
CA VAL A 11 -5.33 -2.98 -3.31
C VAL A 11 -4.64 -3.49 -4.58
N LEU A 12 -3.64 -4.35 -4.47
CA LEU A 12 -2.90 -4.87 -5.62
C LEU A 12 -3.77 -5.74 -6.53
N THR A 13 -4.67 -6.53 -5.94
CA THR A 13 -5.63 -7.37 -6.67
C THR A 13 -6.62 -6.52 -7.47
N ARG A 14 -7.14 -5.44 -6.87
CA ARG A 14 -8.08 -4.54 -7.53
C ARG A 14 -7.41 -3.55 -8.48
N TYR A 15 -6.19 -3.13 -8.13
CA TYR A 15 -5.45 -2.05 -8.76
C TYR A 15 -3.98 -2.46 -8.91
N PRO A 16 -3.64 -3.32 -9.89
CA PRO A 16 -2.27 -3.81 -10.06
C PRO A 16 -1.25 -2.68 -10.32
N LYS A 17 -1.69 -1.52 -10.84
CA LYS A 17 -0.81 -0.35 -11.01
C LYS A 17 -0.42 0.32 -9.68
N ALA A 18 -1.12 0.05 -8.58
CA ALA A 18 -0.77 0.55 -7.26
C ALA A 18 0.59 0.01 -6.79
N ASN A 19 1.08 -1.09 -7.38
CA ASN A 19 2.42 -1.62 -7.11
C ASN A 19 3.53 -0.57 -7.33
N ASP A 20 3.39 0.26 -8.36
CA ASP A 20 4.37 1.32 -8.66
C ASP A 20 4.41 2.38 -7.54
N ILE A 21 3.24 2.71 -6.98
CA ILE A 21 3.12 3.59 -5.83
C ILE A 21 3.78 2.94 -4.61
N PHE A 22 3.44 1.68 -4.28
CA PHE A 22 4.05 0.98 -3.14
C PHE A 22 5.59 0.93 -3.26
N LEU A 23 6.13 0.62 -4.43
CA LEU A 23 7.56 0.63 -4.71
C LEU A 23 8.19 2.01 -4.51
N LYS A 24 7.53 3.08 -4.97
CA LYS A 24 7.98 4.47 -4.77
C LYS A 24 8.08 4.86 -3.29
N TYR A 25 7.20 4.32 -2.45
CA TYR A 25 7.23 4.52 -0.99
C TYR A 25 8.14 3.54 -0.25
N GLY A 26 8.88 2.68 -0.97
CA GLY A 26 9.80 1.71 -0.38
C GLY A 26 9.14 0.43 0.13
N LEU A 27 7.87 0.19 -0.21
CA LEU A 27 7.19 -1.09 0.01
C LEU A 27 7.51 -2.02 -1.16
N ASP A 28 8.73 -2.52 -1.20
CA ASP A 28 9.07 -3.64 -2.07
C ASP A 28 8.50 -4.93 -1.48
N CYS A 29 7.33 -5.33 -1.96
CA CYS A 29 6.71 -6.60 -1.56
C CYS A 29 7.45 -7.83 -2.13
N SER A 30 8.45 -7.64 -3.00
CA SER A 30 9.15 -8.70 -3.73
C SER A 30 9.97 -9.66 -2.85
N GLY A 31 10.22 -9.31 -1.58
CA GLY A 31 11.03 -10.10 -0.64
C GLY A 31 10.32 -10.58 0.63
N CYS A 32 9.09 -10.15 0.91
CA CYS A 32 8.43 -10.41 2.19
C CYS A 32 6.99 -10.88 1.97
N GLN A 33 6.77 -12.20 1.91
CA GLN A 33 5.47 -12.86 1.79
C GLN A 33 4.44 -12.48 2.87
N ILE A 34 4.84 -11.69 3.87
CA ILE A 34 3.99 -11.23 4.97
C ILE A 34 3.41 -9.83 4.67
N ALA A 35 4.13 -8.99 3.90
CA ALA A 35 3.73 -7.60 3.67
C ALA A 35 2.45 -7.47 2.84
N GLU A 36 2.17 -8.44 1.99
CA GLU A 36 0.97 -8.51 1.16
C GLU A 36 -0.32 -8.69 1.98
N PHE A 37 -0.28 -9.45 3.08
CA PHE A 37 -1.43 -9.68 3.96
C PHE A 37 -1.61 -8.61 5.06
N GLU A 38 -0.65 -7.69 5.18
CA GLU A 38 -0.72 -6.61 6.16
C GLU A 38 -1.67 -5.48 5.71
N SER A 39 -2.26 -4.80 6.69
CA SER A 39 -2.98 -3.55 6.41
C SER A 39 -1.98 -2.45 6.05
N ILE A 40 -2.38 -1.56 5.14
CA ILE A 40 -1.54 -0.43 4.70
C ILE A 40 -1.09 0.40 5.90
N GLY A 41 -1.97 0.61 6.89
CA GLY A 41 -1.64 1.31 8.13
C GLY A 41 -0.59 0.61 8.97
N HIS A 42 -0.63 -0.72 9.07
CA HIS A 42 0.40 -1.48 9.79
C HIS A 42 1.74 -1.40 9.07
N ALA A 43 1.76 -1.70 7.77
CA ALA A 43 2.97 -1.61 6.96
C ALA A 43 3.60 -0.20 7.05
N CYS A 44 2.79 0.85 6.94
CA CYS A 44 3.29 2.22 7.07
C CYS A 44 3.93 2.50 8.44
N ARG A 45 3.38 1.96 9.53
CA ARG A 45 3.95 2.12 10.87
C ARG A 45 5.27 1.37 11.04
N VAL A 46 5.36 0.15 10.54
CA VAL A 46 6.57 -0.70 10.65
C VAL A 46 7.71 -0.16 9.80
N TYR A 47 7.40 0.23 8.55
CA TYR A 47 8.40 0.72 7.60
C TYR A 47 8.63 2.24 7.67
N GLY A 48 7.93 2.96 8.57
CA GLY A 48 8.11 4.41 8.76
C GLY A 48 7.61 5.26 7.60
N ILE A 49 6.61 4.76 6.86
CA ILE A 49 6.05 5.42 5.67
C ILE A 49 4.93 6.37 6.10
N ARG A 50 4.83 7.50 5.40
CA ARG A 50 3.73 8.46 5.61
C ARG A 50 2.41 7.91 5.06
N LEU A 51 1.62 7.30 5.93
CA LEU A 51 0.30 6.74 5.64
C LEU A 51 -0.61 7.72 4.85
N GLU A 52 -0.70 8.98 5.29
CA GLU A 52 -1.54 9.98 4.62
C GLU A 52 -1.12 10.25 3.18
N ALA A 53 0.19 10.30 2.91
CA ALA A 53 0.72 10.55 1.58
C ALA A 53 0.44 9.36 0.65
N LEU A 54 0.69 8.15 1.15
CA LEU A 54 0.41 6.92 0.42
C LEU A 54 -1.09 6.77 0.13
N LEU A 55 -1.97 6.94 1.13
CA LEU A 55 -3.41 6.86 0.93
C LEU A 55 -3.92 7.91 -0.05
N LYS A 56 -3.37 9.13 -0.03
CA LYS A 56 -3.73 10.16 -0.99
C LYS A 56 -3.40 9.71 -2.42
N GLU A 57 -2.16 9.28 -2.66
CA GLU A 57 -1.71 8.85 -4.00
C GLU A 57 -2.50 7.62 -4.50
N LEU A 58 -2.76 6.65 -3.60
CA LEU A 58 -3.59 5.48 -3.90
C LEU A 58 -5.03 5.86 -4.25
N ASN A 59 -5.64 6.80 -3.52
CA ASN A 59 -7.00 7.25 -3.83
C ASN A 59 -7.06 8.13 -5.08
N GLU A 60 -6.01 8.91 -5.40
CA GLU A 60 -5.91 9.68 -6.65
C GLU A 60 -5.90 8.77 -7.89
N MET A 61 -5.39 7.53 -7.78
CA MET A 61 -5.46 6.54 -8.85
C MET A 61 -6.87 5.96 -9.07
N VAL A 62 -7.69 5.89 -8.00
CA VAL A 62 -9.02 5.24 -8.03
C VAL A 62 -10.12 6.20 -8.50
N CYS A 63 -9.89 7.51 -8.41
CA CYS A 63 -10.83 8.57 -8.77
C CYS A 63 -10.80 8.94 -10.25
#